data_AF-A0A970YYJ3-F1
#
_entry.id   AF-A0A970YYJ3-F1
#
_cell.length_a   1.000
_cell.length_b   1.000
_cell.length_c   1.000
_cell.angle_alpha   90.00
_cell.angle_beta   90.00
_cell.angle_gamma   90.00
#
_symmetry.space_group_name_H-M   'P 1'
#
loop_
_entity.id
_entity.type
_entity.pdbx_description
1 polymer ?
#
loop_
_entity_poly.entity_id
_entity_poly.type
_entity_poly.pdbx_seq_one_letter_code
_entity_poly.pdbx_strand_id
1 'polypeptide(L)'
;CEIPSDEISKLTTDELLSKCINYQYMSDILFHNEYKGVLDIMAEAFNGLDELFKRNDAANTIINYYTKLKPEQINYLETPVEKGKFSFNFVFLELYLTQPAILKQLEGQEKTVIKAILKNVNECLILNSASGNTTYSGYSLKVKCVLIAKMLEKMNDKSLNDIKDIYPEFNDVIENLSTIKINEKLFERIIQRAIEL
;
A
#
# COMPACT_ATOMS: atom_id res chain seq x y z
N CYS A 1 10.01 -4.92 -20.18
CA CYS A 1 8.77 -4.47 -20.86
C CYS A 1 8.70 -2.98 -20.69
N GLU A 2 8.62 -2.25 -21.79
CA GLU A 2 8.48 -0.80 -21.76
C GLU A 2 7.23 -0.41 -22.55
N ILE A 3 6.54 0.63 -22.09
CA ILE A 3 5.50 1.30 -22.88
C ILE A 3 6.22 2.20 -23.89
N PRO A 4 5.92 2.16 -25.19
CA PRO A 4 6.53 3.06 -26.16
C PRO A 4 6.44 4.53 -25.71
N SER A 5 7.52 5.29 -25.86
CA SER A 5 7.63 6.66 -25.31
C SER A 5 6.59 7.64 -25.88
N ASP A 6 6.14 7.40 -27.11
CA ASP A 6 5.09 8.17 -27.78
C ASP A 6 3.67 7.74 -27.35
N GLU A 7 3.52 6.59 -26.72
CA GLU A 7 2.26 6.13 -26.13
C GLU A 7 2.14 6.52 -24.66
N ILE A 8 3.22 6.41 -23.88
CA ILE A 8 3.19 6.59 -22.42
C ILE A 8 2.76 8.00 -22.01
N SER A 9 3.19 9.01 -22.77
CA SER A 9 2.85 10.42 -22.55
C SER A 9 1.40 10.77 -22.90
N LYS A 10 0.72 9.91 -23.67
CA LYS A 10 -0.70 10.09 -24.06
C LYS A 10 -1.68 9.44 -23.09
N LEU A 11 -1.20 8.55 -22.21
CA LEU A 11 -2.05 7.87 -21.24
C LEU A 11 -2.50 8.86 -20.16
N THR A 12 -3.77 8.82 -19.81
CA THR A 12 -4.27 9.41 -18.56
C THR A 12 -3.66 8.72 -17.34
N THR A 13 -3.69 9.36 -16.18
CA THR A 13 -3.09 8.80 -14.96
C THR A 13 -3.80 7.52 -14.52
N ASP A 14 -5.11 7.42 -14.74
CA ASP A 14 -5.89 6.22 -14.51
C ASP A 14 -5.46 5.06 -15.43
N GLU A 15 -5.28 5.32 -16.73
CA GLU A 15 -4.82 4.31 -17.69
C GLU A 15 -3.40 3.83 -17.37
N LEU A 16 -2.52 4.76 -17.00
CA LEU A 16 -1.16 4.43 -16.60
C LEU A 16 -1.14 3.61 -15.30
N LEU A 17 -1.92 4.01 -14.28
CA LEU A 17 -2.05 3.25 -13.04
C LEU A 17 -2.57 1.83 -13.32
N SER A 18 -3.57 1.69 -14.18
CA SER A 18 -4.09 0.38 -14.59
C SER A 18 -3.00 -0.50 -15.22
N LYS A 19 -2.15 0.06 -16.08
CA LYS A 19 -0.99 -0.67 -16.64
C LYS A 19 0.04 -1.03 -15.57
N CYS A 20 0.28 -0.17 -14.59
CA CYS A 20 1.23 -0.43 -13.49
C CYS A 20 0.75 -1.55 -12.56
N ILE A 21 -0.54 -1.58 -12.22
CA ILE A 21 -1.12 -2.66 -11.38
C ILE A 21 -1.08 -4.01 -12.11
N ASN A 22 -1.25 -4.00 -13.43
CA ASN A 22 -1.23 -5.20 -14.27
C ASN A 22 0.16 -5.55 -14.80
N TYR A 23 1.23 -4.91 -14.30
CA TYR A 23 2.59 -5.23 -14.70
C TYR A 23 2.95 -6.65 -14.28
N GLN A 24 3.38 -7.48 -15.25
CA GLN A 24 3.54 -8.92 -15.03
C GLN A 24 4.59 -9.29 -13.97
N TYR A 25 5.60 -8.43 -13.76
CA TYR A 25 6.65 -8.64 -12.76
C TYR A 25 6.37 -7.87 -11.46
N MET A 26 5.14 -7.35 -11.28
CA MET A 26 4.78 -6.63 -10.06
C MET A 26 4.85 -7.52 -8.82
N SER A 27 4.60 -8.82 -8.98
CA SER A 27 4.75 -9.81 -7.91
C SER A 27 6.17 -9.97 -7.40
N ASP A 28 7.20 -9.51 -8.13
CA ASP A 28 8.58 -9.66 -7.70
C ASP A 28 8.88 -8.88 -6.41
N ILE A 29 8.09 -7.83 -6.15
CA ILE A 29 8.13 -7.08 -4.89
C ILE A 29 7.93 -8.00 -3.68
N LEU A 30 7.17 -9.08 -3.82
CA LEU A 30 6.81 -9.99 -2.73
C LEU A 30 8.00 -10.86 -2.26
N PHE A 31 9.11 -10.87 -2.99
CA PHE A 31 10.35 -11.54 -2.57
C PHE A 31 11.22 -10.69 -1.63
N HIS A 32 10.79 -9.45 -1.33
CA HIS A 32 11.50 -8.54 -0.44
C HIS A 32 10.81 -8.45 0.94
N ASN A 33 11.61 -8.39 2.01
CA ASN A 33 11.09 -8.20 3.38
C ASN A 33 11.02 -6.72 3.79
N GLU A 34 11.75 -5.87 3.08
CA GLU A 34 11.87 -4.42 3.23
C GLU A 34 11.65 -3.80 1.85
N TYR A 35 10.82 -2.76 1.77
CA TYR A 35 10.42 -2.17 0.48
C TYR A 35 11.11 -0.86 0.15
N LYS A 36 11.94 -0.33 1.06
CA LYS A 36 12.72 0.87 0.77
C LYS A 36 13.61 0.64 -0.45
N GLY A 37 13.50 1.52 -1.43
CA GLY A 37 14.23 1.42 -2.69
C GLY A 37 13.74 0.34 -3.66
N VAL A 38 12.83 -0.57 -3.25
CA VAL A 38 12.32 -1.61 -4.15
C VAL A 38 11.47 -1.00 -5.26
N LEU A 39 10.64 0.01 -4.94
CA LEU A 39 9.87 0.73 -5.96
C LEU A 39 10.75 1.53 -6.93
N ASP A 40 11.91 2.02 -6.48
CA ASP A 40 12.86 2.71 -7.34
C ASP A 40 13.49 1.73 -8.34
N ILE A 41 13.93 0.55 -7.87
CA ILE A 41 14.42 -0.54 -8.73
C ILE A 41 13.36 -0.96 -9.77
N MET A 42 12.10 -1.05 -9.35
CA MET A 42 11.00 -1.40 -10.25
C MET A 42 10.70 -0.29 -11.26
N ALA A 43 10.82 0.98 -10.86
CA ALA A 43 10.67 2.12 -11.77
C ALA A 43 11.80 2.18 -12.81
N GLU A 44 13.03 1.81 -12.43
CA GLU A 44 14.15 1.65 -13.38
C GLU A 44 13.89 0.52 -14.40
N ALA A 45 13.22 -0.57 -13.98
CA ALA A 45 12.92 -1.72 -14.82
C ALA A 45 11.64 -1.57 -15.67
N PHE A 46 10.75 -0.64 -15.32
CA PHE A 46 9.48 -0.41 -16.00
C PHE A 46 9.13 1.08 -16.03
N ASN A 47 9.25 1.65 -17.24
CA ASN A 47 8.99 3.07 -17.47
C ASN A 47 7.57 3.54 -17.13
N GLY A 48 6.59 2.63 -17.03
CA GLY A 48 5.25 2.97 -16.55
C GLY A 48 5.23 3.46 -15.09
N LEU A 49 6.01 2.83 -14.21
CA LEU A 49 6.11 3.23 -12.81
C LEU A 49 6.90 4.54 -12.66
N ASP A 50 8.00 4.67 -13.40
CA ASP A 50 8.78 5.92 -13.45
C ASP A 50 7.91 7.11 -13.89
N GLU A 51 7.12 6.95 -14.94
CA GLU A 51 6.18 7.97 -15.39
C GLU A 51 5.08 8.24 -14.35
N LEU A 52 4.50 7.20 -13.73
CA LEU A 52 3.44 7.36 -12.73
C LEU A 52 3.92 8.19 -11.54
N PHE A 53 5.13 7.94 -11.05
CA PHE A 53 5.69 8.64 -9.89
C PHE A 53 6.07 10.11 -10.18
N LYS A 54 6.18 10.49 -11.46
CA LYS A 54 6.40 11.88 -11.89
C LYS A 54 5.13 12.70 -12.05
N ARG A 55 3.96 12.06 -12.09
CA ARG A 55 2.68 12.75 -12.31
C ARG A 55 2.17 13.44 -11.04
N ASN A 56 1.75 14.69 -11.19
CA ASN A 56 1.31 15.55 -10.09
C ASN A 56 -0.07 15.16 -9.51
N ASP A 57 -0.85 14.36 -10.23
CA ASP A 57 -2.18 13.87 -9.84
C ASP A 57 -2.17 12.41 -9.38
N ALA A 58 -1.01 11.75 -9.41
CA ALA A 58 -0.88 10.32 -9.15
C ALA A 58 -1.41 9.90 -7.78
N ALA A 59 -1.12 10.65 -6.71
CA ALA A 59 -1.60 10.29 -5.38
C ALA A 59 -3.14 10.29 -5.29
N ASN A 60 -3.79 11.30 -5.87
CA ASN A 60 -5.25 11.37 -5.90
C ASN A 60 -5.84 10.24 -6.76
N THR A 61 -5.23 9.94 -7.91
CA THR A 61 -5.65 8.82 -8.76
C THR A 61 -5.52 7.48 -8.04
N ILE A 62 -4.40 7.23 -7.35
CA ILE A 62 -4.16 6.00 -6.58
C ILE A 62 -5.19 5.87 -5.45
N ILE A 63 -5.45 6.93 -4.67
CA ILE A 63 -6.44 6.90 -3.59
C ILE A 63 -7.87 6.72 -4.12
N ASN A 64 -8.21 7.39 -5.22
CA ASN A 64 -9.52 7.23 -5.87
C ASN A 64 -9.73 5.79 -6.38
N TYR A 65 -8.69 5.17 -6.92
CA TYR A 65 -8.74 3.76 -7.32
C TYR A 65 -8.86 2.84 -6.10
N TYR A 66 -8.00 3.02 -5.09
CA TYR A 66 -7.97 2.24 -3.86
C TYR A 66 -9.30 2.24 -3.12
N THR A 67 -9.95 3.41 -2.99
CA THR A 67 -11.23 3.54 -2.27
C THR A 67 -12.42 2.91 -3.00
N LYS A 68 -12.32 2.75 -4.33
CA LYS A 68 -13.33 2.05 -5.16
C LYS A 68 -13.18 0.54 -5.08
N LEU A 69 -11.98 0.02 -4.87
CA LEU A 69 -11.77 -1.42 -4.63
C LEU A 69 -12.46 -1.84 -3.32
N LYS A 70 -13.19 -2.96 -3.38
CA LYS A 70 -13.84 -3.57 -2.21
C LYS A 70 -13.29 -4.97 -2.00
N PRO A 71 -12.76 -5.30 -0.81
CA PRO A 71 -12.24 -6.64 -0.53
C PRO A 71 -13.22 -7.77 -0.90
N GLU A 72 -14.52 -7.56 -0.72
CA GLU A 72 -15.57 -8.54 -1.03
C GLU A 72 -15.65 -8.91 -2.53
N GLN A 73 -15.08 -8.10 -3.43
CA GLN A 73 -15.05 -8.40 -4.86
C GLN A 73 -14.29 -9.70 -5.16
N ILE A 74 -13.40 -10.12 -4.26
CA ILE A 74 -12.69 -11.40 -4.36
C ILE A 74 -13.63 -12.62 -4.42
N ASN A 75 -14.85 -12.49 -3.89
CA ASN A 75 -15.87 -13.55 -3.90
C ASN A 75 -16.46 -13.78 -5.29
N TYR A 76 -16.35 -12.81 -6.21
CA TYR A 76 -16.84 -12.92 -7.59
C TYR A 76 -15.78 -13.47 -8.55
N LEU A 77 -14.58 -13.77 -8.06
CA LEU A 77 -13.49 -14.32 -8.87
C LEU A 77 -13.52 -15.85 -8.80
N GLU A 78 -13.30 -16.50 -9.95
CA GLU A 78 -13.49 -17.94 -10.07
C GLU A 78 -12.25 -18.71 -9.61
N THR A 79 -11.07 -18.25 -10.02
CA THR A 79 -9.82 -18.99 -9.81
C THR A 79 -9.00 -18.47 -8.64
N PRO A 80 -8.23 -19.33 -7.95
CA PRO A 80 -7.28 -18.89 -6.92
C PRO A 80 -6.26 -17.87 -7.43
N VAL A 81 -5.87 -17.96 -8.71
CA VAL A 81 -4.91 -17.03 -9.33
C VAL A 81 -5.51 -15.63 -9.44
N GLU A 82 -6.76 -15.52 -9.89
CA GLU A 82 -7.46 -14.22 -9.96
C GLU A 82 -7.65 -13.62 -8.57
N LYS A 83 -8.03 -14.44 -7.59
CA LYS A 83 -8.16 -14.02 -6.18
C LYS A 83 -6.84 -13.50 -5.62
N GLY A 84 -5.74 -14.23 -5.88
CA GLY A 84 -4.39 -13.81 -5.51
C GLY A 84 -4.02 -12.46 -6.12
N LYS A 85 -4.14 -12.32 -7.45
CA LYS A 85 -3.87 -11.06 -8.16
C LYS A 85 -4.69 -9.90 -7.60
N PHE A 86 -6.00 -10.11 -7.43
CA PHE A 86 -6.89 -9.09 -6.86
C PHE A 86 -6.47 -8.67 -5.45
N SER A 87 -6.13 -9.62 -4.58
CA SER A 87 -5.68 -9.32 -3.22
C SER A 87 -4.38 -8.52 -3.20
N PHE A 88 -3.45 -8.78 -4.14
CA PHE A 88 -2.19 -8.07 -4.24
C PHE A 88 -2.32 -6.66 -4.81
N ASN A 89 -3.41 -6.34 -5.52
CA ASN A 89 -3.65 -4.96 -5.96
C ASN A 89 -3.64 -3.99 -4.78
N PHE A 90 -4.18 -4.37 -3.62
CA PHE A 90 -4.12 -3.56 -2.40
C PHE A 90 -2.68 -3.32 -1.95
N VAL A 91 -1.86 -4.38 -1.90
CA VAL A 91 -0.44 -4.30 -1.52
C VAL A 91 0.32 -3.35 -2.43
N PHE A 92 0.13 -3.45 -3.74
CA PHE A 92 0.84 -2.59 -4.70
C PHE A 92 0.43 -1.13 -4.56
N LEU A 93 -0.87 -0.85 -4.47
CA LEU A 93 -1.37 0.50 -4.26
C LEU A 93 -0.85 1.10 -2.95
N GLU A 94 -0.84 0.33 -1.87
CA GLU A 94 -0.36 0.77 -0.57
C GLU A 94 1.13 1.10 -0.60
N LEU A 95 1.94 0.27 -1.27
CA LEU A 95 3.36 0.54 -1.47
C LEU A 95 3.56 1.78 -2.33
N TYR A 96 2.80 1.97 -3.42
CA TYR A 96 2.90 3.20 -4.22
C TYR A 96 2.63 4.46 -3.40
N LEU A 97 1.71 4.41 -2.43
CA LEU A 97 1.44 5.52 -1.52
C LEU A 97 2.57 5.80 -0.52
N THR A 98 3.51 4.86 -0.35
CA THR A 98 4.75 5.08 0.43
C THR A 98 5.89 5.69 -0.38
N GLN A 99 5.79 5.71 -1.72
CA GLN A 99 6.84 6.27 -2.59
C GLN A 99 7.02 7.76 -2.30
N PRO A 100 8.24 8.29 -2.09
CA PRO A 100 8.45 9.67 -1.64
C PRO A 100 7.76 10.74 -2.50
N ALA A 101 7.78 10.58 -3.83
CA ALA A 101 7.13 11.51 -4.76
C ALA A 101 5.59 11.53 -4.61
N ILE A 102 4.97 10.37 -4.37
CA ILE A 102 3.53 10.21 -4.14
C ILE A 102 3.16 10.66 -2.73
N LEU A 103 3.93 10.24 -1.73
CA LEU A 103 3.74 10.59 -0.32
C LEU A 103 3.76 12.12 -0.11
N LYS A 104 4.57 12.85 -0.87
CA LYS A 104 4.59 14.32 -0.85
C LYS A 104 3.26 14.93 -1.29
N GLN A 105 2.59 14.37 -2.29
CA GLN A 105 1.31 14.87 -2.82
C GLN A 105 0.13 14.66 -1.84
N LEU A 106 0.30 13.79 -0.83
CA LEU A 106 -0.71 13.51 0.19
C LEU A 106 -0.68 14.49 1.38
N GLU A 107 0.11 15.55 1.31
CA GLU A 107 0.20 16.55 2.39
C GLU A 107 -1.17 17.14 2.72
N GLY A 108 -1.57 17.04 3.99
CA GLY A 108 -2.89 17.46 4.48
C GLY A 108 -4.02 16.46 4.25
N GLN A 109 -3.75 15.32 3.60
CA GLN A 109 -4.73 14.25 3.34
C GLN A 109 -4.49 13.00 4.20
N GLU A 110 -3.50 13.01 5.10
CA GLU A 110 -3.00 11.82 5.81
C GLU A 110 -4.11 11.13 6.61
N LYS A 111 -4.95 11.90 7.33
CA LYS A 111 -6.11 11.35 8.06
C LYS A 111 -7.12 10.68 7.14
N THR A 112 -7.37 11.24 5.96
CA THR A 112 -8.29 10.68 4.97
C THR A 112 -7.75 9.36 4.44
N VAL A 113 -6.44 9.30 4.15
CA VAL A 113 -5.75 8.09 3.73
C VAL A 113 -5.81 7.02 4.82
N ILE A 114 -5.49 7.37 6.08
CA ILE A 114 -5.58 6.46 7.23
C ILE A 114 -6.99 5.89 7.37
N LYS A 115 -8.04 6.73 7.28
CA LYS A 115 -9.43 6.27 7.36
C LYS A 115 -9.80 5.30 6.24
N ALA A 116 -9.34 5.55 5.02
CA ALA A 116 -9.55 4.64 3.90
C ALA A 116 -8.85 3.28 4.13
N ILE A 117 -7.63 3.29 4.68
CA ILE A 117 -6.89 2.07 5.00
C ILE A 117 -7.57 1.30 6.15
N LEU A 118 -7.94 1.97 7.24
CA LEU A 118 -8.64 1.35 8.37
C LEU A 118 -9.96 0.70 7.96
N LYS A 119 -10.73 1.38 7.12
CA LYS A 119 -11.95 0.80 6.53
C LYS A 119 -11.64 -0.50 5.81
N ASN A 120 -10.61 -0.50 4.96
CA ASN A 120 -10.22 -1.69 4.22
C ASN A 120 -9.67 -2.81 5.13
N VAL A 121 -8.87 -2.49 6.16
CA VAL A 121 -8.42 -3.45 7.19
C VAL A 121 -9.62 -4.15 7.81
N ASN A 122 -10.63 -3.38 8.24
CA ASN A 122 -11.83 -3.92 8.86
C ASN A 122 -12.62 -4.83 7.89
N GLU A 123 -12.80 -4.39 6.64
CA GLU A 123 -13.46 -5.19 5.59
C GLU A 123 -12.72 -6.53 5.35
N CYS A 124 -11.39 -6.52 5.28
CA CYS A 124 -10.57 -7.73 5.14
C CYS A 124 -10.71 -8.68 6.34
N LEU A 125 -10.70 -8.16 7.57
CA LEU A 125 -10.83 -8.95 8.80
C LEU A 125 -12.23 -9.59 8.91
N ILE A 126 -13.28 -8.85 8.55
CA ILE A 126 -14.66 -9.38 8.48
C ILE A 126 -14.75 -10.53 7.49
N LEU A 127 -14.17 -10.39 6.30
CA LEU A 127 -14.19 -11.44 5.27
C LEU A 127 -13.41 -12.69 5.69
N ASN A 128 -12.23 -12.53 6.30
CA ASN A 128 -11.47 -13.65 6.85
C ASN A 128 -12.28 -14.40 7.91
N SER A 129 -12.95 -13.66 8.80
CA SER A 129 -13.78 -14.24 9.86
C SER A 129 -15.01 -14.97 9.30
N ALA A 130 -15.68 -14.39 8.31
CA ALA A 130 -16.90 -14.93 7.72
C ALA A 130 -16.67 -16.17 6.84
N SER A 131 -15.53 -16.23 6.13
CA SER A 131 -15.21 -17.34 5.23
C SER A 131 -14.61 -18.56 5.93
N GLY A 132 -14.20 -18.43 7.20
CA GLY A 132 -13.43 -19.45 7.91
C GLY A 132 -12.03 -19.71 7.32
N ASN A 133 -11.62 -18.91 6.33
CA ASN A 133 -10.36 -19.04 5.60
C ASN A 133 -9.59 -17.72 5.64
N THR A 134 -8.26 -17.79 5.65
CA THR A 134 -7.40 -16.60 5.53
C THR A 134 -7.33 -16.16 4.08
N THR A 135 -8.29 -15.33 3.66
CA THR A 135 -8.36 -14.76 2.31
C THR A 135 -7.36 -13.61 2.15
N TYR A 136 -7.28 -12.72 3.14
CA TYR A 136 -6.27 -11.68 3.25
C TYR A 136 -5.26 -12.06 4.31
N SER A 137 -4.01 -12.28 3.90
CA SER A 137 -2.96 -12.77 4.78
C SER A 137 -2.51 -11.72 5.82
N GLY A 138 -1.87 -12.19 6.90
CA GLY A 138 -1.19 -11.29 7.84
C GLY A 138 -0.15 -10.40 7.15
N TYR A 139 0.46 -10.87 6.06
CA TYR A 139 1.36 -10.07 5.24
C TYR A 139 0.66 -8.85 4.61
N SER A 140 -0.51 -9.03 3.98
CA SER A 140 -1.22 -7.89 3.36
C SER A 140 -1.70 -6.88 4.41
N LEU A 141 -2.09 -7.35 5.59
CA LEU A 141 -2.44 -6.47 6.72
C LEU A 141 -1.21 -5.70 7.25
N LYS A 142 -0.02 -6.31 7.27
CA LYS A 142 1.22 -5.64 7.67
C LYS A 142 1.63 -4.53 6.70
N VAL A 143 1.42 -4.69 5.40
CA VAL A 143 1.67 -3.62 4.41
C VAL A 143 0.78 -2.39 4.69
N LYS A 144 -0.51 -2.62 4.98
CA LYS A 144 -1.44 -1.55 5.43
C LYS A 144 -0.92 -0.84 6.68
N CYS A 145 -0.39 -1.61 7.63
CA CYS A 145 0.16 -1.08 8.88
C CYS A 145 1.42 -0.23 8.64
N VAL A 146 2.32 -0.64 7.73
CA VAL A 146 3.46 0.19 7.28
C VAL A 146 2.96 1.52 6.74
N LEU A 147 1.97 1.52 5.84
CA LEU A 147 1.45 2.75 5.26
C LEU A 147 0.80 3.67 6.32
N ILE A 148 0.03 3.12 7.27
CA ILE A 148 -0.50 3.89 8.40
C ILE A 148 0.64 4.51 9.22
N ALA A 149 1.68 3.74 9.53
CA ALA A 149 2.84 4.26 10.26
C ALA A 149 3.53 5.42 9.52
N LYS A 150 3.69 5.32 8.19
CA LYS A 150 4.20 6.43 7.36
C LYS A 150 3.30 7.65 7.38
N MET A 151 1.99 7.49 7.37
CA MET A 151 1.05 8.62 7.46
C MET A 151 1.11 9.28 8.84
N LEU A 152 1.18 8.51 9.92
CA LEU A 152 1.37 9.02 11.28
C LEU A 152 2.70 9.79 11.41
N GLU A 153 3.77 9.27 10.80
CA GLU A 153 5.08 9.93 10.77
C GLU A 153 4.98 11.28 10.05
N LYS A 154 4.37 11.28 8.85
CA LYS A 154 4.19 12.49 8.04
C LYS A 154 3.37 13.56 8.77
N MET A 155 2.40 13.15 9.59
CA MET A 155 1.61 14.04 10.44
C MET A 155 2.39 14.58 11.65
N ASN A 156 3.62 14.13 11.90
CA ASN A 156 4.38 14.38 13.12
C ASN A 156 3.58 13.98 14.38
N ASP A 157 2.88 12.84 14.33
CA ASP A 157 2.10 12.36 15.46
C ASP A 157 3.01 12.04 16.65
N LYS A 158 2.83 12.78 17.75
CA LYS A 158 3.69 12.68 18.94
C LYS A 158 3.63 11.31 19.64
N SER A 159 2.52 10.58 19.49
CA SER A 159 2.38 9.24 20.07
C SER A 159 3.35 8.22 19.46
N LEU A 160 3.94 8.54 18.29
CA LEU A 160 4.97 7.70 17.71
C LEU A 160 6.22 7.63 18.59
N ASN A 161 6.51 8.64 19.41
CA ASN A 161 7.63 8.57 20.35
C ASN A 161 7.41 7.46 21.37
N ASP A 162 6.21 7.39 21.95
CA ASP A 162 5.85 6.31 22.89
C ASP A 162 5.90 4.93 22.20
N ILE A 163 5.47 4.84 20.93
CA ILE A 163 5.56 3.59 20.16
C ILE A 163 7.03 3.21 19.93
N LYS A 164 7.90 4.16 19.59
CA LYS A 164 9.35 3.93 19.39
C LYS A 164 10.04 3.48 20.68
N ASP A 165 9.66 4.05 21.82
CA ASP A 165 10.25 3.72 23.12
C ASP A 165 9.87 2.29 23.55
N ILE A 166 8.62 1.89 23.28
CA ILE A 166 8.12 0.54 23.63
C ILE A 166 8.56 -0.50 22.60
N TYR A 167 8.63 -0.12 21.32
CA TYR A 167 8.94 -0.99 20.18
C TYR A 167 10.07 -0.37 19.34
N PRO A 168 11.34 -0.57 19.73
CA PRO A 168 12.48 0.00 19.00
C PRO A 168 12.54 -0.42 17.52
N GLU A 169 12.02 -1.60 17.19
CA GLU A 169 11.91 -2.10 15.82
C GLU A 169 10.97 -1.27 14.93
N PHE A 170 10.14 -0.41 15.51
CA PHE A 170 9.24 0.48 14.77
C PHE A 170 9.99 1.49 13.88
N ASN A 171 11.22 1.86 14.23
CA ASN A 171 12.04 2.70 13.34
C ASN A 171 12.31 2.00 12.00
N ASP A 172 12.57 0.69 12.02
CA ASP A 172 12.79 -0.10 10.81
C ASP A 172 11.51 -0.24 9.97
N VAL A 173 10.35 -0.34 10.62
CA VAL A 173 9.03 -0.32 9.95
C VAL A 173 8.86 0.94 9.10
N ILE A 174 9.26 2.09 9.64
CA ILE A 174 9.11 3.38 8.97
C ILE A 174 10.21 3.67 7.94
N GLU A 175 11.47 3.41 8.31
CA GLU A 175 12.63 3.80 7.51
C GLU A 175 12.89 2.84 6.36
N ASN A 176 12.65 1.55 6.58
CA ASN A 176 12.91 0.47 5.62
C ASN A 176 11.62 -0.15 5.06
N LEU A 177 10.46 0.37 5.44
CA LEU A 177 9.14 -0.16 5.06
C LEU A 177 9.02 -1.65 5.42
N SER A 178 9.56 -2.02 6.58
CA SER A 178 9.79 -3.40 6.96
C SER A 178 8.54 -4.07 7.51
N THR A 179 8.04 -5.09 6.81
CA THR A 179 6.85 -5.84 7.26
C THR A 179 7.21 -6.93 8.27
N ILE A 180 8.44 -7.44 8.24
CA ILE A 180 8.87 -8.52 9.14
C ILE A 180 9.00 -8.08 10.59
N LYS A 181 9.25 -6.77 10.84
CA LYS A 181 9.34 -6.21 12.20
C LYS A 181 7.99 -5.98 12.86
N ILE A 182 6.90 -6.04 12.10
CA ILE A 182 5.55 -5.86 12.66
C ILE A 182 5.13 -7.18 13.31
N ASN A 183 5.29 -7.27 14.63
CA ASN A 183 4.67 -8.30 15.45
C ASN A 183 3.20 -7.92 15.77
N GLU A 184 2.44 -8.86 16.36
CA GLU A 184 1.02 -8.69 16.67
C GLU A 184 0.75 -7.49 17.58
N LYS A 185 1.52 -7.31 18.66
CA LYS A 185 1.35 -6.19 19.60
C LYS A 185 1.64 -4.84 18.97
N LEU A 186 2.69 -4.77 18.15
CA LEU A 186 3.02 -3.55 17.41
C LEU A 186 1.95 -3.22 16.38
N PHE A 187 1.44 -4.22 15.66
CA PHE A 187 0.32 -4.07 14.74
C PHE A 187 -0.90 -3.47 15.45
N GLU A 188 -1.34 -4.10 16.55
CA GLU A 188 -2.47 -3.63 17.35
C GLU A 188 -2.27 -2.21 17.84
N ARG A 189 -1.07 -1.87 18.31
CA ARG A 189 -0.76 -0.53 18.81
C ARG A 189 -0.86 0.54 17.71
N ILE A 190 -0.34 0.26 16.51
CA ILE A 190 -0.42 1.18 15.37
C ILE A 190 -1.87 1.36 14.91
N ILE A 191 -2.63 0.25 14.81
CA ILE A 191 -4.04 0.30 14.42
C ILE A 191 -4.87 1.06 15.45
N GLN A 192 -4.68 0.78 16.74
CA GLN A 192 -5.37 1.48 17.82
C GLN A 192 -5.11 2.98 17.76
N ARG A 193 -3.85 3.39 17.56
CA ARG A 193 -3.53 4.82 17.42
C ARG A 193 -4.24 5.45 16.22
N ALA A 194 -4.27 4.75 15.09
CA ALA A 194 -4.92 5.24 13.89
C ALA A 194 -6.45 5.40 14.06
N ILE A 195 -7.10 4.55 14.87
CA ILE A 195 -8.53 4.65 15.19
C ILE A 195 -8.86 5.92 16.00
N GLU A 196 -7.91 6.44 16.78
CA GLU A 196 -8.09 7.61 17.66
C GLU A 196 -8.01 8.97 16.93
N LEU A 197 -7.76 8.99 15.61
CA LEU A 197 -7.50 10.21 14.80
C LEU A 197 -8.73 10.94 14.24
#